data_AF-A0A2P4SNS3-F1
#
_entry.id   AF-A0A2P4SNS3-F1
#
_cell.length_a   1.000
_cell.length_b   1.000
_cell.length_c   1.000
_cell.angle_alpha   90.00
_cell.angle_beta   90.00
_cell.angle_gamma   90.00
#
_symmetry.space_group_name_H-M   'P 1'
#
loop_
_entity.id
_entity.type
_entity.pdbx_description
1 polymer ?
#
loop_
_entity_poly.entity_id
_entity_poly.type
_entity_poly.pdbx_seq_one_letter_code
_entity_poly.pdbx_strand_id
1 'polypeptide(L)'
;MIGPSPNPLILSYLKYAISSQMVSYSTVLTAISKSSVGSVQARRPAPAQWGGPICSAEQAAAALLPSPWPVELSVLAASPTEPEFDDFSRDLCVQSLLEIMDMFCDRLSCHGRAEECIGLCRALMSALNWLLRCAAFYAEKVKEMLEQVAAEGQMKMCLERLEKMLSSTKNRALIHIAQLEETSSWNAVEQSLLKLEESLNGLSNSTLRSQADDCISLIKSIPTMLSVRSEQLNKTGFPTVHAVVLLEGTMNLTGEIQPLVEQLMMVKRMQRIPSPLFMLEIWKACFVGLIESPEGTEELKWTAFTFLKIPQVLVELKNYPHGDKDFTEDVNCAFEFLLKLTPLLDKADQRCNCNCMSLLLQECSKQGLLSEANMTNLTDKRKADREDAPQLQSAENANIQPNPRLILRAEPTVTNILKTMDADHSKSPEGLLGVLGHMLSGKSLDLLLAAAAATGKLKSFAWKFIKLNEFTKHISTENSKSAPVRALLFDISFLMLCHVAQTYGSEVILSESRPADEVPFFETWMLTCMPEEGKILNPDHPCFRPDSTKVESL
;
A
#
# COMPACT_ATOMS: atom_id res chain seq x y z
N MET A 1 35.97 -18.09 30.79
CA MET A 1 35.45 -17.19 29.73
C MET A 1 35.43 -15.74 30.20
N ILE A 2 36.50 -15.27 30.85
CA ILE A 2 36.53 -13.94 31.47
C ILE A 2 37.79 -13.25 30.94
N GLY A 3 37.60 -12.47 29.89
CA GLY A 3 38.53 -11.43 29.45
C GLY A 3 37.76 -10.11 29.42
N PRO A 4 38.44 -8.95 29.47
CA PRO A 4 37.78 -7.64 29.53
C PRO A 4 37.07 -7.24 28.22
N SER A 5 37.28 -8.00 27.15
CA SER A 5 36.62 -7.83 25.85
C SER A 5 35.46 -8.83 25.69
N PRO A 6 34.31 -8.44 25.11
CA PRO A 6 33.24 -9.37 24.82
C PRO A 6 33.71 -10.45 23.84
N ASN A 7 33.14 -11.65 23.99
CA ASN A 7 33.47 -12.77 23.14
C ASN A 7 32.97 -12.49 21.70
N PRO A 8 33.86 -12.44 20.69
CA PRO A 8 33.49 -12.12 19.31
C PRO A 8 32.52 -13.12 18.68
N LEU A 9 32.50 -14.38 19.16
CA LEU A 9 31.52 -15.39 18.74
C LEU A 9 30.11 -15.03 19.24
N ILE A 10 30.00 -14.52 20.47
CA ILE A 10 28.72 -14.10 21.05
C ILE A 10 28.20 -12.86 20.31
N LEU A 11 29.07 -11.89 20.01
CA LEU A 11 28.69 -10.71 19.22
C LEU A 11 28.25 -11.09 17.80
N SER A 12 28.94 -12.05 17.16
CA SER A 12 28.57 -12.57 15.85
C SER A 12 27.21 -13.28 15.87
N TYR A 13 26.95 -14.06 16.92
CA TYR A 13 25.65 -14.70 17.11
C TYR A 13 24.53 -13.70 17.36
N LEU A 14 24.76 -12.68 18.20
CA LEU A 14 23.80 -11.61 18.45
C LEU A 14 23.51 -10.81 17.17
N LYS A 15 24.56 -10.51 16.38
CA LYS A 15 24.42 -9.86 15.06
C LYS A 15 23.54 -10.68 14.13
N TYR A 16 23.74 -11.99 14.07
CA TYR A 16 22.90 -12.89 13.28
C TYR A 16 21.46 -12.88 13.80
N ALA A 17 21.25 -13.06 15.11
CA ALA A 17 19.92 -13.11 15.73
C ALA A 17 19.11 -11.81 15.55
N ILE A 18 19.77 -10.65 15.59
CA ILE A 18 19.14 -9.34 15.31
C ILE A 18 18.83 -9.22 13.81
N SER A 19 19.76 -9.62 12.94
CA SER A 19 19.56 -9.54 11.48
C SER A 19 18.47 -10.50 10.98
N SER A 20 18.31 -11.65 11.62
CA SER A 20 17.26 -12.64 11.36
C SER A 20 15.95 -12.36 12.10
N GLN A 21 15.87 -11.25 12.85
CA GLN A 21 14.72 -10.86 13.68
C GLN A 21 14.29 -11.91 14.72
N MET A 22 15.19 -12.81 15.11
CA MET A 22 14.96 -13.74 16.23
C MET A 22 14.91 -13.03 17.58
N VAL A 23 15.49 -11.83 17.66
CA VAL A 23 15.44 -10.94 18.83
C VAL A 23 14.96 -9.56 18.38
N SER A 24 13.98 -9.00 19.10
CA SER A 24 13.45 -7.67 18.76
C SER A 24 14.44 -6.56 19.07
N TYR A 25 14.44 -5.48 18.27
CA TYR A 25 15.26 -4.29 18.55
C TYR A 25 14.92 -3.65 19.90
N SER A 26 13.64 -3.70 20.31
CA SER A 26 13.20 -3.18 21.61
C SER A 26 13.87 -3.92 22.76
N THR A 27 13.95 -5.25 22.68
CA THR A 27 14.64 -6.08 23.69
C THR A 27 16.11 -5.72 23.82
N VAL A 28 16.81 -5.52 22.69
CA VAL A 28 18.23 -5.18 22.68
C VAL A 28 18.46 -3.78 23.24
N LEU A 29 17.71 -2.78 22.79
CA LEU A 29 17.81 -1.40 23.30
C LEU A 29 17.53 -1.32 24.80
N THR A 30 16.50 -2.04 25.26
CA THR A 30 16.15 -2.15 26.68
C THR A 30 17.25 -2.81 27.50
N ALA A 31 17.92 -3.84 26.95
CA ALA A 31 19.03 -4.49 27.62
C ALA A 31 20.25 -3.58 27.75
N ILE A 32 20.57 -2.81 26.70
CA ILE A 32 21.68 -1.85 26.70
C ILE A 32 21.47 -0.79 27.78
N SER A 33 20.26 -0.27 27.92
CA SER A 33 19.96 0.73 28.96
C SER A 33 19.90 0.16 30.38
N LYS A 34 19.89 -1.17 30.58
CA LYS A 34 19.64 -1.82 31.89
C LYS A 34 20.80 -2.67 32.46
N SER A 35 21.87 -2.94 31.73
CA SER A 35 22.77 -4.04 32.10
C SER A 35 23.83 -3.70 33.17
N SER A 36 23.61 -3.97 34.47
CA SER A 36 24.70 -4.02 35.47
C SER A 36 25.44 -5.37 35.49
N VAL A 37 26.77 -5.38 35.64
CA VAL A 37 27.57 -6.61 35.81
C VAL A 37 27.74 -6.90 37.30
N GLY A 38 26.85 -7.73 37.85
CA GLY A 38 26.98 -8.32 39.19
C GLY A 38 27.38 -9.79 39.13
N SER A 39 28.48 -10.15 39.79
CA SER A 39 29.07 -11.48 39.91
C SER A 39 28.07 -12.60 40.29
N VAL A 40 27.88 -13.59 39.42
CA VAL A 40 27.07 -14.79 39.69
C VAL A 40 27.83 -15.74 40.62
N GLN A 41 27.42 -15.79 41.88
CA GLN A 41 27.75 -16.91 42.78
C GLN A 41 26.76 -18.05 42.51
N ALA A 42 27.26 -19.16 41.96
CA ALA A 42 26.47 -20.32 41.61
C ALA A 42 25.74 -20.93 42.83
N ARG A 43 24.39 -20.90 42.85
CA ARG A 43 23.57 -21.78 43.68
C ARG A 43 22.81 -22.75 42.78
N ARG A 44 23.02 -24.05 42.99
CA ARG A 44 22.30 -25.16 42.33
C ARG A 44 20.82 -25.17 42.78
N PRO A 45 19.85 -25.42 41.89
CA PRO A 45 18.46 -25.64 42.30
C PRO A 45 18.22 -27.10 42.71
N ALA A 46 17.38 -27.29 43.74
CA ALA A 46 16.85 -28.59 44.20
C ALA A 46 15.64 -29.03 43.33
N PRO A 47 15.29 -30.32 43.28
CA PRO A 47 14.31 -30.84 42.31
C PRO A 47 12.86 -30.60 42.76
N ALA A 48 12.00 -30.18 41.82
CA ALA A 48 10.57 -29.95 42.03
C ALA A 48 9.73 -31.23 41.81
N GLN A 49 8.77 -31.48 42.70
CA GLN A 49 7.72 -32.48 42.57
C GLN A 49 6.64 -32.02 41.58
N TRP A 50 6.16 -32.94 40.75
CA TRP A 50 5.13 -32.73 39.73
C TRP A 50 3.73 -33.06 40.27
N GLY A 51 2.74 -32.19 40.00
CA GLY A 51 1.33 -32.51 40.18
C GLY A 51 0.38 -31.38 39.76
N GLY A 52 -0.41 -31.59 38.70
CA GLY A 52 -1.65 -30.85 38.39
C GLY A 52 -1.68 -30.08 37.04
N PRO A 53 -2.85 -29.94 36.37
CA PRO A 53 -2.97 -30.22 34.94
C PRO A 53 -3.23 -29.01 33.99
N ILE A 54 -2.65 -29.15 32.79
CA ILE A 54 -3.12 -28.77 31.43
C ILE A 54 -3.54 -27.31 31.17
N CYS A 55 -2.69 -26.58 30.43
CA CYS A 55 -3.10 -25.53 29.50
C CYS A 55 -2.21 -25.49 28.24
N SER A 56 -2.89 -25.45 27.08
CA SER A 56 -2.54 -25.00 25.72
C SER A 56 -1.23 -25.43 25.01
N ALA A 57 -1.42 -25.76 23.73
CA ALA A 57 -0.48 -26.34 22.76
C ALA A 57 0.72 -25.47 22.33
N GLU A 58 1.04 -24.36 23.01
CA GLU A 58 2.26 -23.57 22.76
C GLU A 58 3.49 -24.12 23.50
N GLN A 59 3.29 -24.88 24.60
CA GLN A 59 4.41 -25.43 25.38
C GLN A 59 4.97 -26.75 24.85
N ALA A 60 4.28 -27.42 23.92
CA ALA A 60 4.74 -28.68 23.33
C ALA A 60 5.85 -28.48 22.27
N ALA A 61 5.96 -27.29 21.66
CA ALA A 61 6.99 -27.00 20.65
C ALA A 61 8.38 -26.78 21.26
N ALA A 62 8.46 -26.44 22.55
CA ALA A 62 9.74 -26.20 23.26
C ALA A 62 10.44 -27.50 23.71
N ALA A 63 9.79 -28.66 23.62
CA ALA A 63 10.31 -29.94 24.10
C ALA A 63 11.06 -30.77 23.05
N LEU A 64 11.16 -30.31 21.79
CA LEU A 64 11.75 -31.07 20.68
C LEU A 64 13.05 -30.48 20.11
N LEU A 65 13.65 -29.49 20.77
CA LEU A 65 14.96 -28.97 20.39
C LEU A 65 16.01 -29.33 21.45
N PRO A 66 17.13 -29.97 21.07
CA PRO A 66 18.17 -30.33 22.03
C PRO A 66 18.80 -29.05 22.61
N SER A 67 18.70 -28.90 23.93
CA SER A 67 19.55 -27.96 24.66
C SER A 67 21.01 -28.39 24.47
N PRO A 68 21.94 -27.42 24.35
CA PRO A 68 22.34 -26.65 25.51
C PRO A 68 22.29 -25.15 25.21
N TRP A 69 21.28 -24.47 25.76
CA TRP A 69 21.32 -23.02 25.87
C TRP A 69 22.33 -22.66 26.97
N PRO A 70 23.32 -21.79 26.72
CA PRO A 70 24.14 -21.25 27.79
C PRO A 70 23.24 -20.46 28.73
N VAL A 71 23.23 -20.87 30.00
CA VAL A 71 22.45 -20.31 31.11
C VAL A 71 22.70 -18.78 31.30
N GLU A 72 23.71 -18.21 30.64
CA GLU A 72 24.03 -16.77 30.68
C GLU A 72 23.06 -15.86 29.91
N LEU A 73 22.30 -16.36 28.91
CA LEU A 73 21.31 -15.54 28.18
C LEU A 73 19.94 -15.48 28.84
N SER A 74 19.59 -16.46 29.68
CA SER A 74 18.34 -16.46 30.45
C SER A 74 18.37 -15.46 31.62
N VAL A 75 19.55 -14.97 31.99
CA VAL A 75 19.72 -13.95 33.05
C VAL A 75 19.35 -12.54 32.57
N LEU A 76 19.21 -12.31 31.26
CA LEU A 76 18.80 -11.01 30.71
C LEU A 76 17.30 -10.69 30.87
N ALA A 77 16.47 -11.65 31.30
CA ALA A 77 15.01 -11.52 31.27
C ALA A 77 14.31 -11.63 32.64
N ALA A 78 15.04 -11.71 33.77
CA ALA A 78 14.42 -11.96 35.06
C ALA A 78 14.96 -11.07 36.20
N SER A 79 14.33 -9.91 36.40
CA SER A 79 14.14 -9.22 37.69
C SER A 79 13.51 -7.84 37.48
N PRO A 80 12.32 -7.53 38.03
CA PRO A 80 11.75 -6.19 38.03
C PRO A 80 12.12 -5.46 39.34
N THR A 81 13.37 -5.04 39.49
CA THR A 81 13.83 -3.99 40.44
C THR A 81 15.23 -3.53 40.00
N GLU A 82 15.41 -2.21 39.80
CA GLU A 82 16.60 -1.41 39.39
C GLU A 82 18.01 -1.98 39.71
N PRO A 83 19.11 -1.71 38.94
CA PRO A 83 19.48 -0.41 38.34
C PRO A 83 19.97 -0.42 36.86
N GLU A 84 20.05 0.76 36.24
CA GLU A 84 20.61 1.02 34.90
C GLU A 84 22.14 0.78 34.85
N PHE A 85 22.74 0.55 33.67
CA PHE A 85 24.21 0.49 33.58
C PHE A 85 24.82 1.88 33.72
N ASP A 86 25.23 2.23 34.94
CA ASP A 86 25.90 3.51 35.24
C ASP A 86 27.42 3.36 35.48
N ASP A 87 28.00 2.16 35.32
CA ASP A 87 29.45 1.92 35.47
C ASP A 87 30.21 2.20 34.16
N PHE A 88 30.22 3.47 33.75
CA PHE A 88 30.94 3.95 32.56
C PHE A 88 32.47 3.88 32.68
N SER A 89 33.01 3.44 33.82
CA SER A 89 34.46 3.25 34.01
C SER A 89 35.03 2.09 33.18
N ARG A 90 34.17 1.20 32.67
CA ARG A 90 34.54 0.03 31.86
C ARG A 90 34.52 0.34 30.38
N ASP A 91 35.56 1.02 29.89
CA ASP A 91 35.66 1.51 28.51
C ASP A 91 35.37 0.44 27.44
N LEU A 92 35.91 -0.78 27.61
CA LEU A 92 35.68 -1.87 26.65
C LEU A 92 34.23 -2.38 26.64
N CYS A 93 33.55 -2.35 27.79
CA CYS A 93 32.13 -2.73 27.87
C CYS A 93 31.26 -1.69 27.18
N VAL A 94 31.51 -0.40 27.44
CA VAL A 94 30.81 0.70 26.78
C VAL A 94 30.99 0.65 25.27
N GLN A 95 32.22 0.53 24.80
CA GLN A 95 32.53 0.40 23.37
C GLN A 95 31.73 -0.73 22.71
N SER A 96 31.63 -1.87 23.39
CA SER A 96 30.93 -3.04 22.85
C SER A 96 29.42 -2.85 22.77
N LEU A 97 28.83 -2.15 23.74
CA LEU A 97 27.42 -1.77 23.70
C LEU A 97 27.15 -0.79 22.56
N LEU A 98 28.04 0.20 22.34
CA LEU A 98 27.96 1.13 21.21
C LEU A 98 28.05 0.41 19.86
N GLU A 99 28.95 -0.58 19.73
CA GLU A 99 29.08 -1.41 18.53
C GLU A 99 27.82 -2.25 18.25
N ILE A 100 27.14 -2.74 19.30
CA ILE A 100 25.86 -3.44 19.16
C ILE A 100 24.79 -2.50 18.61
N MET A 101 24.71 -1.25 19.10
CA MET A 101 23.75 -0.25 18.61
C MET A 101 23.92 0.03 17.11
N ASP A 102 25.17 0.10 16.63
CA ASP A 102 25.46 0.35 15.22
C ASP A 102 24.88 -0.67 14.26
N MET A 103 24.67 -1.91 14.72
CA MET A 103 24.18 -2.98 13.87
C MET A 103 22.76 -2.73 13.34
N PHE A 104 21.96 -1.94 14.07
CA PHE A 104 20.53 -1.81 13.82
C PHE A 104 19.94 -0.39 13.90
N CYS A 105 20.64 0.62 14.41
CA CYS A 105 20.10 1.99 14.55
C CYS A 105 19.52 2.58 13.25
N ASP A 106 20.06 2.22 12.07
CA ASP A 106 19.56 2.68 10.76
C ASP A 106 18.33 1.88 10.28
N ARG A 107 18.14 0.67 10.81
CA ARG A 107 17.17 -0.33 10.34
C ARG A 107 16.08 -0.64 11.38
N LEU A 108 15.88 0.24 12.36
CA LEU A 108 14.81 0.12 13.34
C LEU A 108 13.44 -0.02 12.65
N SER A 109 12.79 -1.16 12.86
CA SER A 109 11.45 -1.49 12.37
C SER A 109 10.73 -2.35 13.39
N CYS A 110 9.43 -2.15 13.59
CA CYS A 110 8.59 -3.03 14.39
C CYS A 110 7.44 -3.54 13.51
N HIS A 111 7.22 -4.85 13.51
CA HIS A 111 6.13 -5.52 12.79
C HIS A 111 5.12 -6.15 13.76
N GLY A 112 5.21 -5.77 15.04
CA GLY A 112 4.44 -6.32 16.15
C GLY A 112 3.11 -5.63 16.39
N ARG A 113 2.44 -5.99 17.49
CA ARG A 113 1.23 -5.30 17.95
C ARG A 113 1.53 -3.88 18.39
N ALA A 114 0.50 -3.04 18.51
CA ALA A 114 0.66 -1.63 18.91
C ALA A 114 1.48 -1.45 20.20
N GLU A 115 1.29 -2.33 21.19
CA GLU A 115 2.05 -2.34 22.45
C GLU A 115 3.55 -2.60 22.25
N GLU A 116 3.91 -3.45 21.28
CA GLU A 116 5.31 -3.79 20.96
C GLU A 116 5.99 -2.63 20.21
N CYS A 117 5.25 -1.95 19.33
CA CYS A 117 5.70 -0.72 18.65
C CYS A 117 5.96 0.40 19.66
N ILE A 118 5.05 0.57 20.61
CA ILE A 118 5.19 1.49 21.74
C ILE A 118 6.40 1.13 22.61
N GLY A 119 6.58 -0.17 22.92
CA GLY A 119 7.74 -0.67 23.65
C GLY A 119 9.07 -0.38 22.95
N LEU A 120 9.10 -0.35 21.61
CA LEU A 120 10.27 0.09 20.85
C LEU A 120 10.52 1.59 21.03
N CYS A 121 9.49 2.44 21.01
CA CYS A 121 9.62 3.88 21.25
C CYS A 121 10.23 4.16 22.62
N ARG A 122 9.72 3.52 23.68
CA ARG A 122 10.27 3.65 25.05
C ARG A 122 11.71 3.17 25.14
N ALA A 123 12.02 2.00 24.57
CA ALA A 123 13.38 1.46 24.56
C ALA A 123 14.37 2.39 23.84
N LEU A 124 13.94 3.03 22.74
CA LEU A 124 14.77 4.01 22.02
C LEU A 124 15.01 5.28 22.85
N MET A 125 14.01 5.77 23.59
CA MET A 125 14.16 6.90 24.52
C MET A 125 15.10 6.56 25.68
N SER A 126 15.00 5.36 26.26
CA SER A 126 15.94 4.89 27.29
C SER A 126 17.36 4.78 26.76
N ALA A 127 17.55 4.31 25.52
CA ALA A 127 18.87 4.26 24.89
C ALA A 127 19.45 5.65 24.61
N LEU A 128 18.62 6.63 24.22
CA LEU A 128 19.02 8.03 24.12
C LEU A 128 19.50 8.57 25.48
N ASN A 129 18.73 8.35 26.54
CA ASN A 129 19.10 8.77 27.89
C ASN A 129 20.44 8.16 28.33
N TRP A 130 20.63 6.86 28.07
CA TRP A 130 21.87 6.16 28.37
C TRP A 130 23.07 6.75 27.62
N LEU A 131 22.93 7.01 26.31
CA LEU A 131 23.97 7.64 25.50
C LEU A 131 24.34 9.04 26.00
N LEU A 132 23.35 9.84 26.44
CA LEU A 132 23.60 11.17 27.01
C LEU A 132 24.39 11.10 28.32
N ARG A 133 24.05 10.18 29.22
CA ARG A 133 24.81 9.96 30.46
C ARG A 133 26.24 9.49 30.17
N CYS A 134 26.38 8.61 29.19
CA CYS A 134 27.68 8.12 28.73
C CYS A 134 28.55 9.27 28.18
N ALA A 135 27.97 10.12 27.33
CA ALA A 135 28.65 11.31 26.81
C ALA A 135 29.01 12.30 27.94
N ALA A 136 28.11 12.56 28.89
CA ALA A 136 28.40 13.43 30.03
C ALA A 136 29.54 12.90 30.91
N PHE A 137 29.58 11.58 31.13
CA PHE A 137 30.66 10.94 31.89
C PHE A 137 32.03 11.14 31.22
N TYR A 138 32.15 10.86 29.92
CA TYR A 138 33.41 11.05 29.22
C TYR A 138 33.78 12.53 29.03
N ALA A 139 32.80 13.42 28.89
CA ALA A 139 33.04 14.86 28.87
C ALA A 139 33.68 15.38 30.17
N GLU A 140 33.27 14.86 31.34
CA GLU A 140 33.96 15.15 32.60
C GLU A 140 35.35 14.51 32.66
N LYS A 141 35.48 13.25 32.24
CA LYS A 141 36.77 12.53 32.23
C LYS A 141 37.82 13.19 31.34
N VAL A 142 37.41 13.82 30.23
CA VAL A 142 38.30 14.61 29.35
C VAL A 142 38.92 15.81 30.07
N LYS A 143 38.28 16.36 31.09
CA LYS A 143 38.83 17.47 31.89
C LYS A 143 39.99 17.00 32.80
N GLU A 144 40.09 15.71 33.07
CA GLU A 144 41.16 15.12 33.87
C GLU A 144 42.42 14.91 33.01
N MET A 145 43.49 15.66 33.30
CA MET A 145 44.72 15.70 32.47
C MET A 145 45.43 14.35 32.25
N LEU A 146 45.18 13.34 33.08
CA LEU A 146 45.95 12.09 33.07
C LEU A 146 45.49 11.09 31.98
N GLU A 147 44.23 11.19 31.49
CA GLU A 147 43.66 10.23 30.53
C GLU A 147 42.92 10.90 29.34
N GLN A 148 43.22 12.18 29.09
CA GLN A 148 42.50 13.03 28.14
C GLN A 148 42.32 12.40 26.75
N VAL A 149 43.36 11.81 26.15
CA VAL A 149 43.29 11.26 24.78
C VAL A 149 42.36 10.05 24.68
N ALA A 150 42.38 9.16 25.66
CA ALA A 150 41.52 7.98 25.69
C ALA A 150 40.06 8.36 25.94
N ALA A 151 39.84 9.30 26.86
CA ALA A 151 38.51 9.85 27.16
C ALA A 151 37.92 10.62 25.96
N GLU A 152 38.74 11.38 25.22
CA GLU A 152 38.30 12.06 23.99
C GLU A 152 37.89 11.04 22.91
N GLY A 153 38.63 9.93 22.79
CA GLY A 153 38.27 8.84 21.89
C GLY A 153 36.92 8.21 22.23
N GLN A 154 36.67 7.92 23.50
CA GLN A 154 35.38 7.36 23.95
C GLN A 154 34.23 8.36 23.78
N MET A 155 34.45 9.63 24.14
CA MET A 155 33.47 10.70 23.95
C MET A 155 33.07 10.83 22.47
N LYS A 156 34.06 10.79 21.57
CA LYS A 156 33.82 10.80 20.13
C LYS A 156 32.93 9.64 19.70
N MET A 157 33.20 8.42 20.17
CA MET A 157 32.39 7.25 19.83
C MET A 157 30.93 7.41 20.30
N CYS A 158 30.70 7.94 21.50
CA CYS A 158 29.36 8.22 22.02
C CYS A 158 28.62 9.26 21.15
N LEU A 159 29.29 10.38 20.83
CA LEU A 159 28.71 11.45 20.01
C LEU A 159 28.39 10.99 18.60
N GLU A 160 29.24 10.16 17.97
CA GLU A 160 28.96 9.57 16.66
C GLU A 160 27.67 8.72 16.67
N ARG A 161 27.40 7.95 17.74
CA ARG A 161 26.17 7.14 17.86
C ARG A 161 24.95 7.99 18.21
N LEU A 162 25.11 9.02 19.03
CA LEU A 162 24.07 10.02 19.28
C LEU A 162 23.67 10.71 17.98
N GLU A 163 24.62 11.23 17.22
CA GLU A 163 24.40 11.88 15.94
C GLU A 163 23.72 10.93 14.95
N LYS A 164 24.21 9.69 14.83
CA LYS A 164 23.60 8.67 13.96
C LYS A 164 22.15 8.39 14.35
N MET A 165 21.88 8.19 15.64
CA MET A 165 20.52 7.98 16.14
C MET A 165 19.62 9.18 15.84
N LEU A 166 20.12 10.40 16.06
CA LEU A 166 19.38 11.65 15.94
C LEU A 166 19.26 12.15 14.51
N SER A 167 20.12 11.77 13.58
CA SER A 167 20.07 12.20 12.16
C SER A 167 18.79 11.73 11.45
N SER A 168 18.26 10.58 11.87
CA SER A 168 17.04 9.97 11.35
C SER A 168 15.79 10.65 11.90
N THR A 169 15.02 11.33 11.04
CA THR A 169 13.71 11.90 11.39
C THR A 169 12.76 10.85 11.95
N LYS A 170 12.84 9.62 11.45
CA LYS A 170 12.06 8.47 11.96
C LYS A 170 12.40 8.21 13.43
N ASN A 171 13.68 8.14 13.78
CA ASN A 171 14.10 7.84 15.15
C ASN A 171 13.70 8.96 16.11
N ARG A 172 13.88 10.23 15.70
CA ARG A 172 13.39 11.37 16.47
C ARG A 172 11.88 11.30 16.69
N ALA A 173 11.09 10.98 15.64
CA ALA A 173 9.65 10.82 15.76
C ALA A 173 9.23 9.69 16.72
N LEU A 174 9.94 8.55 16.72
CA LEU A 174 9.70 7.46 17.67
C LEU A 174 9.98 7.91 19.12
N ILE A 175 11.04 8.69 19.35
CA ILE A 175 11.35 9.28 20.67
C ILE A 175 10.24 10.26 21.09
N HIS A 176 9.72 11.07 20.16
CA HIS A 176 8.61 11.97 20.46
C HIS A 176 7.33 11.21 20.85
N ILE A 177 7.02 10.10 20.19
CA ILE A 177 5.90 9.22 20.57
C ILE A 177 6.11 8.70 22.00
N ALA A 178 7.33 8.25 22.34
CA ALA A 178 7.65 7.78 23.69
C ALA A 178 7.47 8.90 24.74
N GLN A 179 7.89 10.12 24.41
CA GLN A 179 7.76 11.31 25.27
C GLN A 179 6.29 11.66 25.55
N LEU A 180 5.42 11.58 24.54
CA LEU A 180 3.98 11.83 24.69
C LEU A 180 3.29 10.77 25.55
N GLU A 181 3.83 9.55 25.55
CA GLU A 181 3.28 8.45 26.32
C GLU A 181 3.75 8.44 27.78
N GLU A 182 5.04 8.69 28.01
CA GLU A 182 5.67 8.61 29.33
C GLU A 182 6.48 9.88 29.65
N THR A 183 5.77 10.97 29.96
CA THR A 183 6.38 12.29 30.22
C THR A 183 7.43 12.27 31.32
N SER A 184 7.29 11.39 32.33
CA SER A 184 8.25 11.26 33.43
C SER A 184 9.63 10.79 32.98
N SER A 185 9.69 9.91 31.99
CA SER A 185 10.95 9.40 31.44
C SER A 185 11.67 10.44 30.58
N TRP A 186 10.94 11.39 29.98
CA TRP A 186 11.54 12.53 29.29
C TRP A 186 12.27 13.49 30.25
N ASN A 187 11.77 13.68 31.47
CA ASN A 187 12.48 14.48 32.48
C ASN A 187 13.89 13.94 32.75
N ALA A 188 14.08 12.61 32.73
CA ALA A 188 15.40 12.01 32.89
C ALA A 188 16.34 12.34 31.71
N VAL A 189 15.80 12.38 30.48
CA VAL A 189 16.54 12.83 29.28
C VAL A 189 16.96 14.29 29.44
N GLU A 190 16.05 15.17 29.90
CA GLU A 190 16.36 16.58 30.12
C GLU A 190 17.43 16.79 31.19
N GLN A 191 17.39 16.03 32.29
CA GLN A 191 18.44 16.08 33.31
C GLN A 191 19.80 15.61 32.78
N SER A 192 19.83 14.50 32.03
CA SER A 192 21.06 14.01 31.39
C SER A 192 21.60 15.00 30.35
N LEU A 193 20.72 15.70 29.64
CA LEU A 193 21.07 16.72 28.66
C LEU A 193 21.69 17.95 29.33
N LEU A 194 21.08 18.46 30.42
CA LEU A 194 21.62 19.56 31.21
C LEU A 194 23.01 19.23 31.76
N LYS A 195 23.19 18.01 32.28
CA LYS A 195 24.48 17.54 32.78
C LYS A 195 25.54 17.53 31.67
N LEU A 196 25.20 17.07 30.47
CA LEU A 196 26.11 17.13 29.32
C LEU A 196 26.47 18.58 28.98
N GLU A 197 25.50 19.50 28.91
CA GLU A 197 25.74 20.93 28.66
C GLU A 197 26.71 21.56 29.67
N GLU A 198 26.53 21.26 30.96
CA GLU A 198 27.44 21.69 32.02
C GLU A 198 28.86 21.14 31.81
N SER A 199 28.96 19.87 31.41
CA SER A 199 30.23 19.21 31.11
C SER A 199 30.97 19.81 29.92
N LEU A 200 30.26 20.35 28.93
CA LEU A 200 30.85 20.97 27.73
C LEU A 200 31.55 22.31 28.00
N ASN A 201 31.20 23.03 29.06
CA ASN A 201 31.71 24.38 29.33
C ASN A 201 33.23 24.44 29.60
N GLY A 202 33.89 23.29 29.86
CA GLY A 202 35.33 23.18 30.10
C GLY A 202 36.12 22.41 29.03
N LEU A 203 35.49 22.02 27.91
CA LEU A 203 36.12 21.19 26.88
C LEU A 203 37.03 22.02 25.96
N SER A 204 38.29 21.58 25.81
CA SER A 204 39.30 22.21 24.96
C SER A 204 39.13 21.87 23.46
N ASN A 205 38.55 20.71 23.16
CA ASN A 205 38.33 20.22 21.80
C ASN A 205 37.08 20.84 21.16
N SER A 206 37.28 21.81 20.26
CA SER A 206 36.18 22.56 19.61
C SER A 206 35.32 21.71 18.68
N THR A 207 35.87 20.67 18.06
CA THR A 207 35.13 19.79 17.15
C THR A 207 34.13 18.91 17.91
N LEU A 208 34.58 18.26 18.99
CA LEU A 208 33.68 17.46 19.84
C LEU A 208 32.61 18.32 20.49
N ARG A 209 32.96 19.55 20.90
CA ARG A 209 32.00 20.51 21.44
C ARG A 209 30.93 20.87 20.42
N SER A 210 31.31 21.23 19.20
CA SER A 210 30.35 21.53 18.12
C SER A 210 29.43 20.34 17.82
N GLN A 211 29.97 19.13 17.75
CA GLN A 211 29.18 17.92 17.49
C GLN A 211 28.18 17.63 18.62
N ALA A 212 28.57 17.87 19.87
CA ALA A 212 27.69 17.75 21.02
C ALA A 212 26.59 18.81 21.00
N ASP A 213 26.94 20.08 20.71
CA ASP A 213 25.99 21.20 20.59
C ASP A 213 24.93 20.92 19.51
N ASP A 214 25.34 20.35 18.36
CA ASP A 214 24.42 19.95 17.29
C ASP A 214 23.45 18.86 17.77
N CYS A 215 23.96 17.81 18.44
CA CYS A 215 23.12 16.76 19.02
C CYS A 215 22.13 17.31 20.07
N ILE A 216 22.59 18.22 20.93
CA ILE A 216 21.77 18.88 21.96
C ILE A 216 20.65 19.69 21.30
N SER A 217 20.96 20.46 20.25
CA SER A 217 19.97 21.24 19.52
C SER A 217 18.87 20.36 18.92
N LEU A 218 19.26 19.22 18.34
CA LEU A 218 18.33 18.24 17.78
C LEU A 218 17.43 17.64 18.87
N ILE A 219 17.99 17.27 20.03
CA ILE A 219 17.21 16.73 21.15
C ILE A 219 16.21 17.76 21.68
N LYS A 220 16.63 19.03 21.84
CA LYS A 220 15.75 20.13 22.26
C LYS A 220 14.60 20.39 21.28
N SER A 221 14.77 20.05 20.01
CA SER A 221 13.71 20.15 18.99
C SER A 221 12.70 19.00 19.02
N ILE A 222 13.00 17.86 19.68
CA ILE A 222 12.15 16.66 19.68
C ILE A 222 10.73 16.94 20.20
N PRO A 223 10.53 17.62 21.35
CA PRO A 223 9.20 17.90 21.87
C PRO A 223 8.32 18.73 20.93
N THR A 224 8.94 19.51 20.04
CA THR A 224 8.27 20.41 19.12
C THR A 224 8.24 19.88 17.68
N MET A 225 8.67 18.64 17.41
CA MET A 225 8.75 18.12 16.04
C MET A 225 7.43 18.06 15.27
N LEU A 226 6.29 17.88 15.95
CA LEU A 226 4.99 17.96 15.27
C LEU A 226 4.58 19.40 14.93
N SER A 227 5.22 20.40 15.54
CA SER A 227 5.11 21.81 15.17
C SER A 227 6.14 22.24 14.12
N VAL A 228 7.30 21.57 14.06
CA VAL A 228 8.32 21.77 13.03
C VAL A 228 7.96 20.94 11.80
N ARG A 229 7.28 21.64 10.89
CA ARG A 229 6.93 21.21 9.53
C ARG A 229 8.12 20.47 8.89
N SER A 230 7.93 19.23 8.43
CA SER A 230 8.93 18.60 7.58
C SER A 230 9.11 19.46 6.33
N GLU A 231 10.30 20.04 6.17
CA GLU A 231 10.74 20.76 4.97
C GLU A 231 10.94 19.82 3.76
N GLN A 232 10.41 18.60 3.79
CA GLN A 232 10.35 17.69 2.63
C GLN A 232 9.28 18.10 1.60
N LEU A 233 8.92 19.38 1.53
CA LEU A 233 8.10 19.92 0.43
C LEU A 233 8.84 19.93 -0.92
N ASN A 234 10.13 19.58 -0.94
CA ASN A 234 10.98 19.62 -2.13
C ASN A 234 11.05 18.28 -2.92
N LYS A 235 10.30 17.25 -2.53
CA LYS A 235 10.11 16.07 -3.40
C LYS A 235 8.88 16.31 -4.27
N THR A 236 9.10 16.55 -5.56
CA THR A 236 8.10 16.87 -6.59
C THR A 236 7.20 15.69 -7.01
N GLY A 237 6.99 14.70 -6.14
CA GLY A 237 6.18 13.52 -6.46
C GLY A 237 5.53 12.91 -5.22
N PHE A 238 4.29 12.45 -5.39
CA PHE A 238 3.48 11.78 -4.37
C PHE A 238 3.25 10.32 -4.77
N PRO A 239 4.27 9.44 -4.66
CA PRO A 239 4.23 8.08 -5.20
C PRO A 239 3.13 7.21 -4.57
N THR A 240 2.66 7.55 -3.38
CA THR A 240 1.53 6.86 -2.74
C THR A 240 0.23 7.07 -3.50
N VAL A 241 0.00 8.27 -4.06
CA VAL A 241 -1.17 8.53 -4.93
C VAL A 241 -1.08 7.66 -6.18
N HIS A 242 0.11 7.60 -6.80
CA HIS A 242 0.37 6.74 -7.94
C HIS A 242 0.10 5.26 -7.63
N ALA A 243 0.61 4.76 -6.51
CA ALA A 243 0.41 3.37 -6.12
C ALA A 243 -1.06 3.00 -5.95
N VAL A 244 -1.85 3.86 -5.26
CA VAL A 244 -3.29 3.64 -5.08
C VAL A 244 -4.02 3.62 -6.42
N VAL A 245 -3.76 4.60 -7.29
CA VAL A 245 -4.40 4.67 -8.62
C VAL A 245 -3.99 3.50 -9.52
N LEU A 246 -2.73 3.08 -9.47
CA LEU A 246 -2.22 1.94 -10.24
C LEU A 246 -2.84 0.61 -9.78
N LEU A 247 -2.92 0.38 -8.46
CA LEU A 247 -3.57 -0.80 -7.89
C LEU A 247 -5.04 -0.86 -8.29
N GLU A 248 -5.75 0.25 -8.17
CA GLU A 248 -7.17 0.32 -8.53
C GLU A 248 -7.38 0.08 -10.03
N GLY A 249 -6.62 0.75 -10.90
CA GLY A 249 -6.75 0.62 -12.35
C GLY A 249 -6.39 -0.77 -12.88
N THR A 250 -5.49 -1.48 -12.20
CA THR A 250 -5.05 -2.83 -12.60
C THR A 250 -5.94 -3.94 -12.02
N MET A 251 -6.29 -3.84 -10.73
CA MET A 251 -6.89 -4.96 -10.00
C MET A 251 -8.37 -4.78 -9.66
N ASN A 252 -8.87 -3.54 -9.66
CA ASN A 252 -10.17 -3.24 -9.06
C ASN A 252 -11.04 -2.33 -9.94
N LEU A 253 -10.96 -2.48 -11.28
CA LEU A 253 -11.76 -1.67 -12.19
C LEU A 253 -13.26 -1.77 -11.89
N THR A 254 -13.74 -2.96 -11.52
CA THR A 254 -15.15 -3.27 -11.18
C THR A 254 -15.56 -2.83 -9.77
N GLY A 255 -14.61 -2.43 -8.93
CA GLY A 255 -14.86 -1.99 -7.56
C GLY A 255 -15.68 -0.70 -7.50
N GLU A 256 -16.39 -0.52 -6.40
CA GLU A 256 -17.14 0.71 -6.12
C GLU A 256 -16.20 1.93 -6.06
N ILE A 257 -16.73 3.11 -6.39
CA ILE A 257 -15.94 4.35 -6.41
C ILE A 257 -15.59 4.82 -4.98
N GLN A 258 -16.49 4.58 -4.02
CA GLN A 258 -16.38 5.13 -2.67
C GLN A 258 -15.10 4.69 -1.91
N PRO A 259 -14.73 3.39 -1.87
CA PRO A 259 -13.48 2.96 -1.23
C PRO A 259 -12.23 3.65 -1.81
N LEU A 260 -12.17 3.81 -3.13
CA LEU A 260 -11.07 4.50 -3.78
C LEU A 260 -10.99 5.97 -3.34
N VAL A 261 -12.13 6.67 -3.31
CA VAL A 261 -12.22 8.07 -2.88
C VAL A 261 -11.75 8.22 -1.44
N GLU A 262 -12.15 7.32 -0.54
CA GLU A 262 -11.74 7.33 0.87
C GLU A 262 -10.23 7.11 1.04
N GLN A 263 -9.67 6.13 0.33
CA GLN A 263 -8.22 5.87 0.32
C GLN A 263 -7.44 7.08 -0.21
N LEU A 264 -7.88 7.65 -1.32
CA LEU A 264 -7.29 8.84 -1.94
C LEU A 264 -7.35 10.05 -1.00
N MET A 265 -8.48 10.28 -0.32
CA MET A 265 -8.62 11.35 0.66
C MET A 265 -7.78 11.11 1.91
N MET A 266 -7.64 9.87 2.36
CA MET A 266 -6.74 9.52 3.46
C MET A 266 -5.29 9.88 3.11
N VAL A 267 -4.81 9.48 1.93
CA VAL A 267 -3.47 9.82 1.44
C VAL A 267 -3.28 11.33 1.33
N LYS A 268 -4.25 12.04 0.72
CA LYS A 268 -4.24 13.52 0.60
C LYS A 268 -4.07 14.19 1.96
N ARG A 269 -4.81 13.76 2.99
CA ARG A 269 -4.76 14.33 4.34
C ARG A 269 -3.45 14.01 5.05
N MET A 270 -3.02 12.75 5.00
CA MET A 270 -1.79 12.28 5.66
C MET A 270 -0.54 12.97 5.10
N GLN A 271 -0.49 13.17 3.77
CA GLN A 271 0.64 13.81 3.10
C GLN A 271 0.45 15.33 2.90
N ARG A 272 -0.70 15.88 3.33
CA ARG A 272 -1.08 17.30 3.18
C ARG A 272 -0.88 17.83 1.75
N ILE A 273 -1.31 17.04 0.77
CA ILE A 273 -1.10 17.31 -0.65
C ILE A 273 -1.99 18.49 -1.09
N PRO A 274 -1.44 19.55 -1.71
CA PRO A 274 -2.23 20.61 -2.32
C PRO A 274 -3.20 20.06 -3.37
N SER A 275 -4.46 20.52 -3.40
CA SER A 275 -5.49 19.98 -4.30
C SER A 275 -5.07 19.93 -5.78
N PRO A 276 -4.47 20.98 -6.38
CA PRO A 276 -4.06 20.91 -7.79
C PRO A 276 -2.99 19.84 -8.05
N LEU A 277 -2.02 19.70 -7.14
CA LEU A 277 -0.97 18.68 -7.25
C LEU A 277 -1.53 17.27 -7.03
N PHE A 278 -2.50 17.13 -6.12
CA PHE A 278 -3.16 15.86 -5.88
C PHE A 278 -3.85 15.32 -7.14
N MET A 279 -4.61 16.17 -7.83
CA MET A 279 -5.28 15.81 -9.09
C MET A 279 -4.29 15.56 -10.23
N LEU A 280 -3.22 16.35 -10.31
CA LEU A 280 -2.12 16.12 -11.24
C LEU A 280 -1.52 14.71 -11.07
N GLU A 281 -1.25 14.28 -9.84
CA GLU A 281 -0.66 12.96 -9.58
C GLU A 281 -1.63 11.81 -9.92
N ILE A 282 -2.95 12.00 -9.71
CA ILE A 282 -3.96 11.04 -10.17
C ILE A 282 -3.89 10.88 -11.69
N TRP A 283 -3.92 11.97 -12.44
CA TRP A 283 -3.86 11.89 -13.90
C TRP A 283 -2.52 11.37 -14.41
N LYS A 284 -1.39 11.76 -13.80
CA LYS A 284 -0.09 11.18 -14.12
C LYS A 284 -0.11 9.66 -14.01
N ALA A 285 -0.65 9.13 -12.92
CA ALA A 285 -0.78 7.69 -12.73
C ALA A 285 -1.69 7.03 -13.79
N CYS A 286 -2.81 7.67 -14.16
CA CYS A 286 -3.69 7.19 -15.21
C CYS A 286 -3.00 7.13 -16.58
N PHE A 287 -2.28 8.20 -16.95
CA PHE A 287 -1.54 8.27 -18.21
C PHE A 287 -0.37 7.29 -18.26
N VAL A 288 0.34 7.09 -17.14
CA VAL A 288 1.36 6.05 -17.05
C VAL A 288 0.75 4.67 -17.22
N GLY A 289 -0.34 4.35 -16.51
CA GLY A 289 -1.06 3.09 -16.67
C GLY A 289 -1.54 2.85 -18.10
N LEU A 290 -2.05 3.89 -18.77
CA LEU A 290 -2.45 3.83 -20.17
C LEU A 290 -1.28 3.51 -21.12
N ILE A 291 -0.13 4.15 -20.92
CA ILE A 291 1.09 3.95 -21.73
C ILE A 291 1.68 2.55 -21.50
N GLU A 292 1.76 2.11 -20.25
CA GLU A 292 2.44 0.86 -19.85
C GLU A 292 1.52 -0.37 -19.93
N SER A 293 0.23 -0.18 -20.18
CA SER A 293 -0.73 -1.28 -20.28
C SER A 293 -0.40 -2.29 -21.41
N PRO A 294 -0.44 -3.60 -21.13
CA PRO A 294 -0.32 -4.63 -22.15
C PRO A 294 -1.41 -4.50 -23.23
N GLU A 295 -1.07 -4.89 -24.47
CA GLU A 295 -2.04 -4.96 -25.57
C GLU A 295 -3.15 -5.97 -25.28
N GLY A 296 -4.35 -5.74 -25.82
CA GLY A 296 -5.51 -6.63 -25.65
C GLY A 296 -6.60 -6.03 -24.78
N THR A 297 -7.01 -6.74 -23.72
CA THR A 297 -8.12 -6.29 -22.85
C THR A 297 -7.66 -5.30 -21.79
N GLU A 298 -6.41 -5.42 -21.32
CA GLU A 298 -5.84 -4.54 -20.29
C GLU A 298 -5.74 -3.08 -20.75
N GLU A 299 -5.34 -2.83 -22.00
CA GLU A 299 -5.36 -1.48 -22.59
C GLU A 299 -6.77 -0.86 -22.63
N LEU A 300 -7.81 -1.67 -22.84
CA LEU A 300 -9.20 -1.20 -22.84
C LEU A 300 -9.66 -0.89 -21.41
N LYS A 301 -9.27 -1.72 -20.43
CA LYS A 301 -9.52 -1.48 -19.01
C LYS A 301 -8.91 -0.14 -18.56
N TRP A 302 -7.64 0.11 -18.89
CA TRP A 302 -6.95 1.36 -18.57
C TRP A 302 -7.55 2.59 -19.26
N THR A 303 -7.99 2.42 -20.51
CA THR A 303 -8.70 3.47 -21.24
C THR A 303 -10.04 3.80 -20.55
N ALA A 304 -10.84 2.80 -20.20
CA ALA A 304 -12.11 3.01 -19.49
C ALA A 304 -11.89 3.60 -18.09
N PHE A 305 -10.88 3.14 -17.36
CA PHE A 305 -10.51 3.67 -16.06
C PHE A 305 -10.19 5.18 -16.14
N THR A 306 -9.31 5.55 -17.07
CA THR A 306 -8.83 6.94 -17.23
C THR A 306 -9.93 7.90 -17.68
N PHE A 307 -10.74 7.49 -18.67
CA PHE A 307 -11.68 8.39 -19.33
C PHE A 307 -13.13 8.25 -18.84
N LEU A 308 -13.49 7.23 -18.05
CA LEU A 308 -14.85 7.08 -17.50
C LEU A 308 -14.85 7.06 -15.96
N LYS A 309 -14.05 6.18 -15.33
CA LYS A 309 -14.08 6.02 -13.86
C LYS A 309 -13.48 7.23 -13.14
N ILE A 310 -12.31 7.70 -13.55
CA ILE A 310 -11.60 8.81 -12.86
C ILE A 310 -12.38 10.14 -12.88
N PRO A 311 -13.02 10.56 -13.98
CA PRO A 311 -13.92 11.72 -13.94
C PRO A 311 -15.02 11.59 -12.87
N GLN A 312 -15.61 10.42 -12.69
CA GLN A 312 -16.62 10.17 -11.65
C GLN A 312 -16.01 10.20 -10.24
N VAL A 313 -14.82 9.63 -10.07
CA VAL A 313 -14.04 9.73 -8.82
C VAL A 313 -13.78 11.18 -8.43
N LEU A 314 -13.44 12.04 -9.40
CA LEU A 314 -13.23 13.47 -9.17
C LEU A 314 -14.53 14.21 -8.79
N VAL A 315 -15.68 13.80 -9.33
CA VAL A 315 -17.00 14.31 -8.90
C VAL A 315 -17.28 13.95 -7.45
N GLU A 316 -17.01 12.71 -7.03
CA GLU A 316 -17.18 12.33 -5.62
C GLU A 316 -16.18 13.05 -4.71
N LEU A 317 -14.93 13.24 -5.17
CA LEU A 317 -13.95 14.03 -4.44
C LEU A 317 -14.42 15.48 -4.26
N LYS A 318 -15.11 16.09 -5.25
CA LYS A 318 -15.68 17.43 -5.16
C LYS A 318 -16.68 17.57 -4.00
N ASN A 319 -17.39 16.50 -3.63
CA ASN A 319 -18.38 16.50 -2.55
C ASN A 319 -17.77 16.53 -1.14
N TYR A 320 -16.46 16.30 -0.99
CA TYR A 320 -15.80 16.40 0.31
C TYR A 320 -15.62 17.86 0.76
N PRO A 321 -15.60 18.13 2.08
CA PRO A 321 -15.38 19.48 2.59
C PRO A 321 -13.95 19.96 2.30
N HIS A 322 -13.79 20.89 1.37
CA HIS A 322 -12.49 21.48 0.96
C HIS A 322 -12.21 22.86 1.56
N GLY A 323 -13.09 23.38 2.43
CA GLY A 323 -13.06 24.77 2.90
C GLY A 323 -13.67 25.73 1.86
N ASP A 324 -13.36 27.03 1.96
CA ASP A 324 -13.93 28.11 1.14
C ASP A 324 -13.33 28.19 -0.29
N LYS A 325 -12.70 27.11 -0.77
CA LYS A 325 -11.96 27.07 -2.04
C LYS A 325 -12.80 26.40 -3.14
N ASP A 326 -12.78 27.02 -4.32
CA ASP A 326 -13.45 26.48 -5.50
C ASP A 326 -12.68 25.28 -6.07
N PHE A 327 -13.30 24.10 -5.98
CA PHE A 327 -12.74 22.85 -6.51
C PHE A 327 -12.52 22.92 -8.03
N THR A 328 -13.36 23.64 -8.77
CA THR A 328 -13.25 23.74 -10.23
C THR A 328 -12.03 24.55 -10.66
N GLU A 329 -11.62 25.53 -9.85
CA GLU A 329 -10.39 26.28 -10.08
C GLU A 329 -9.15 25.42 -9.77
N ASP A 330 -9.20 24.62 -8.70
CA ASP A 330 -8.13 23.66 -8.40
C ASP A 330 -7.96 22.63 -9.54
N VAL A 331 -9.08 22.15 -10.13
CA VAL A 331 -9.08 21.25 -11.30
C VAL A 331 -8.46 21.93 -12.52
N ASN A 332 -8.85 23.18 -12.81
CA ASN A 332 -8.28 23.97 -13.89
C ASN A 332 -6.76 24.13 -13.74
N CYS A 333 -6.30 24.52 -12.54
CA CYS A 333 -4.88 24.63 -12.22
C CYS A 333 -4.13 23.30 -12.38
N ALA A 334 -4.73 22.19 -11.98
CA ALA A 334 -4.15 20.85 -12.18
C ALA A 334 -3.96 20.52 -13.67
N PHE A 335 -4.92 20.88 -14.53
CA PHE A 335 -4.78 20.71 -15.98
C PHE A 335 -3.68 21.59 -16.56
N GLU A 336 -3.51 22.82 -16.07
CA GLU A 336 -2.37 23.67 -16.47
C GLU A 336 -1.03 23.05 -16.10
N PHE A 337 -0.93 22.35 -14.96
CA PHE A 337 0.28 21.60 -14.62
C PHE A 337 0.46 20.37 -15.52
N LEU A 338 -0.62 19.65 -15.82
CA LEU A 338 -0.56 18.47 -16.69
C LEU A 338 -0.11 18.84 -18.12
N LEU A 339 -0.56 19.97 -18.66
CA LEU A 339 -0.14 20.47 -19.97
C LEU A 339 1.37 20.72 -20.06
N LYS A 340 2.05 20.99 -18.94
CA LYS A 340 3.52 21.14 -18.91
C LYS A 340 4.27 19.81 -19.01
N LEU A 341 3.56 18.67 -18.89
CA LEU A 341 4.12 17.33 -19.01
C LEU A 341 4.02 16.79 -20.44
N THR A 342 4.42 17.61 -21.42
CA THR A 342 4.33 17.30 -22.86
C THR A 342 4.84 15.91 -23.24
N PRO A 343 6.01 15.42 -22.76
CA PRO A 343 6.50 14.08 -23.12
C PRO A 343 5.59 12.93 -22.66
N LEU A 344 4.89 13.11 -21.53
CA LEU A 344 3.92 12.11 -21.04
C LEU A 344 2.68 12.10 -21.94
N LEU A 345 2.16 13.29 -22.25
CA LEU A 345 0.99 13.44 -23.11
C LEU A 345 1.25 12.95 -24.53
N ASP A 346 2.43 13.23 -25.10
CA ASP A 346 2.79 12.80 -26.44
C ASP A 346 2.90 11.27 -26.54
N LYS A 347 3.47 10.61 -25.52
CA LYS A 347 3.48 9.14 -25.45
C LYS A 347 2.08 8.56 -25.34
N ALA A 348 1.21 9.17 -24.54
CA ALA A 348 -0.17 8.73 -24.42
C ALA A 348 -0.96 8.93 -25.73
N ASP A 349 -0.78 10.08 -26.37
CA ASP A 349 -1.41 10.40 -27.66
C ASP A 349 -0.95 9.42 -28.75
N GLN A 350 0.34 9.04 -28.75
CA GLN A 350 0.88 8.01 -29.64
C GLN A 350 0.28 6.63 -29.35
N ARG A 351 0.17 6.24 -28.07
CA ARG A 351 -0.38 4.94 -27.65
C ARG A 351 -1.85 4.77 -28.02
N CYS A 352 -2.63 5.85 -27.90
CA CYS A 352 -4.08 5.87 -28.14
C CYS A 352 -4.48 6.35 -29.53
N ASN A 353 -3.51 6.80 -30.33
CA ASN A 353 -3.72 7.43 -31.64
C ASN A 353 -4.80 8.53 -31.61
N CYS A 354 -4.80 9.37 -30.58
CA CYS A 354 -5.75 10.47 -30.43
C CYS A 354 -5.20 11.57 -29.52
N ASN A 355 -5.88 12.72 -29.45
CA ASN A 355 -5.56 13.74 -28.46
C ASN A 355 -6.26 13.38 -27.14
N CYS A 356 -5.54 12.68 -26.27
CA CYS A 356 -6.04 12.21 -24.99
C CYS A 356 -6.41 13.37 -24.07
N MET A 357 -5.62 14.46 -24.10
CA MET A 357 -5.90 15.65 -23.31
C MET A 357 -7.27 16.24 -23.65
N SER A 358 -7.58 16.39 -24.95
CA SER A 358 -8.86 16.94 -25.40
C SER A 358 -10.05 16.08 -24.99
N LEU A 359 -9.91 14.74 -25.03
CA LEU A 359 -10.97 13.83 -24.62
C LEU A 359 -11.20 13.88 -23.10
N LEU A 360 -10.13 13.94 -22.31
CA LEU A 360 -10.22 14.06 -20.85
C LEU A 360 -10.86 15.39 -20.43
N LEU A 361 -10.47 16.51 -21.06
CA LEU A 361 -11.08 17.83 -20.83
C LEU A 361 -12.58 17.82 -21.13
N GLN A 362 -12.97 17.21 -22.25
CA GLN A 362 -14.37 17.09 -22.63
C GLN A 362 -15.17 16.32 -21.58
N GLU A 363 -14.64 15.21 -21.08
CA GLU A 363 -15.34 14.40 -20.09
C GLU A 363 -15.44 15.10 -18.73
N CYS A 364 -14.38 15.73 -18.26
CA CYS A 364 -14.43 16.52 -17.03
C CYS A 364 -15.40 17.72 -17.15
N SER A 365 -15.50 18.34 -18.32
CA SER A 365 -16.47 19.42 -18.55
C SER A 365 -17.92 18.91 -18.50
N LYS A 366 -18.23 17.77 -19.13
CA LYS A 366 -19.58 17.15 -19.05
C LYS A 366 -20.02 16.89 -17.60
N GLN A 367 -19.08 16.53 -16.74
CA GLN A 367 -19.31 16.23 -15.32
C GLN A 367 -19.33 17.49 -14.42
N GLY A 368 -19.21 18.70 -15.00
CA GLY A 368 -19.21 19.95 -14.23
C GLY A 368 -17.97 20.15 -13.36
N LEU A 369 -16.83 19.57 -13.76
CA LEU A 369 -15.52 19.76 -13.11
C LEU A 369 -14.74 20.94 -13.73
N LEU A 370 -15.12 21.37 -14.93
CA LEU A 370 -14.52 22.49 -15.67
C LEU A 370 -15.59 23.35 -16.34
N SER A 371 -15.37 24.66 -16.33
CA SER A 371 -16.16 25.60 -17.14
C SER A 371 -15.83 25.47 -18.63
N GLU A 372 -16.77 25.82 -19.49
CA GLU A 372 -16.59 25.79 -20.95
C GLU A 372 -15.47 26.75 -21.42
N ALA A 373 -15.34 27.90 -20.75
CA ALA A 373 -14.27 28.86 -21.01
C ALA A 373 -12.89 28.29 -20.70
N ASN A 374 -12.74 27.62 -19.53
CA ASN A 374 -11.48 26.99 -19.14
C ASN A 374 -11.15 25.81 -20.06
N MET A 375 -12.14 24.98 -20.42
CA MET A 375 -11.97 23.89 -21.37
C MET A 375 -11.45 24.39 -22.72
N THR A 376 -12.02 25.48 -23.24
CA THR A 376 -11.61 26.07 -24.52
C THR A 376 -10.17 26.59 -24.44
N ASN A 377 -9.84 27.34 -23.39
CA ASN A 377 -8.48 27.85 -23.16
C ASN A 377 -7.44 26.74 -23.09
N LEU A 378 -7.68 25.69 -22.29
CA LEU A 378 -6.77 24.55 -22.15
C LEU A 378 -6.62 23.77 -23.45
N THR A 379 -7.70 23.62 -24.21
CA THR A 379 -7.69 22.96 -25.53
C THR A 379 -6.84 23.74 -26.52
N ASP A 380 -6.97 25.06 -26.55
CA ASP A 380 -6.19 25.92 -27.46
C ASP A 380 -4.71 25.97 -27.07
N LYS A 381 -4.39 25.99 -25.76
CA LYS A 381 -3.01 25.81 -25.26
C LYS A 381 -2.39 24.50 -25.75
N ARG A 382 -3.11 23.37 -25.66
CA ARG A 382 -2.60 22.08 -26.16
C ARG A 382 -2.47 22.03 -27.68
N LYS A 383 -3.36 22.70 -28.42
CA LYS A 383 -3.23 22.79 -29.89
C LYS A 383 -1.96 23.53 -30.28
N ALA A 384 -1.71 24.69 -29.68
CA ALA A 384 -0.51 25.49 -29.94
C ALA A 384 0.78 24.70 -29.64
N ASP A 385 0.84 24.00 -28.50
CA ASP A 385 1.97 23.13 -28.11
C ASP A 385 2.21 21.98 -29.11
N ARG A 386 1.15 21.46 -29.75
CA ARG A 386 1.27 20.38 -30.75
C ARG A 386 1.67 20.86 -32.15
N GLU A 387 1.49 22.13 -32.50
CA GLU A 387 1.94 22.65 -33.80
C GLU A 387 3.46 22.53 -33.95
N ASP A 388 4.19 22.57 -32.83
CA ASP A 388 5.64 22.41 -32.75
C ASP A 388 6.10 20.94 -32.60
N ALA A 389 5.17 19.98 -32.46
CA ALA A 389 5.48 18.59 -32.18
C ALA A 389 5.62 17.74 -33.47
N PRO A 390 6.62 16.84 -33.57
CA PRO A 390 6.79 15.97 -34.74
C PRO A 390 5.60 15.02 -34.89
N GLN A 391 4.84 15.16 -35.98
CA GLN A 391 3.77 14.23 -36.34
C GLN A 391 4.38 12.91 -36.85
N LEU A 392 4.37 11.87 -36.01
CA LEU A 392 4.62 10.50 -36.48
C LEU A 392 3.35 9.99 -37.18
N GLN A 393 3.30 10.16 -38.50
CA GLN A 393 2.35 9.46 -39.35
C GLN A 393 2.75 7.98 -39.42
N SER A 394 2.19 7.12 -38.57
CA SER A 394 2.15 5.69 -38.86
C SER A 394 0.70 5.29 -39.16
N ALA A 395 0.30 5.47 -40.41
CA ALA A 395 -0.99 5.03 -40.94
C ALA A 395 -1.12 3.49 -41.02
N GLU A 396 -0.08 2.73 -40.67
CA GLU A 396 -0.05 1.27 -40.87
C GLU A 396 -0.67 0.45 -39.72
N ASN A 397 -0.97 1.04 -38.57
CA ASN A 397 -1.49 0.32 -37.39
C ASN A 397 -2.95 0.63 -37.01
N ALA A 398 -3.75 1.16 -37.94
CA ALA A 398 -5.14 1.60 -37.69
C ALA A 398 -6.09 0.49 -37.16
N ASN A 399 -5.69 -0.79 -37.21
CA ASN A 399 -6.54 -1.91 -36.82
C ASN A 399 -6.31 -2.45 -35.40
N ILE A 400 -5.28 -2.03 -34.66
CA ILE A 400 -4.98 -2.61 -33.33
C ILE A 400 -4.41 -1.57 -32.36
N GLN A 401 -5.20 -0.60 -31.90
CA GLN A 401 -4.83 0.28 -30.77
C GLN A 401 -6.08 0.76 -29.99
N PRO A 402 -6.00 0.99 -28.67
CA PRO A 402 -7.13 1.37 -27.84
C PRO A 402 -7.47 2.82 -28.15
N ASN A 403 -8.59 3.03 -28.83
CA ASN A 403 -9.07 4.36 -29.16
C ASN A 403 -10.06 4.81 -28.08
N PRO A 404 -9.72 5.78 -27.21
CA PRO A 404 -10.61 6.25 -26.16
C PRO A 404 -11.97 6.72 -26.67
N ARG A 405 -12.05 7.20 -27.93
CA ARG A 405 -13.32 7.57 -28.57
C ARG A 405 -14.27 6.39 -28.71
N LEU A 406 -13.77 5.17 -28.89
CA LEU A 406 -14.60 3.97 -28.99
C LEU A 406 -15.18 3.59 -27.63
N ILE A 407 -14.39 3.67 -26.56
CA ILE A 407 -14.87 3.42 -25.19
C ILE A 407 -15.90 4.46 -24.77
N LEU A 408 -15.65 5.74 -25.04
CA LEU A 408 -16.61 6.81 -24.75
C LEU A 408 -17.93 6.65 -25.52
N ARG A 409 -17.91 6.03 -26.71
CA ARG A 409 -19.13 5.67 -27.47
C ARG A 409 -19.79 4.39 -26.94
N ALA A 410 -19.02 3.48 -26.35
CA ALA A 410 -19.52 2.24 -25.77
C ALA A 410 -20.38 2.52 -24.52
N GLU A 411 -20.04 3.50 -23.69
CA GLU A 411 -20.78 3.86 -22.48
C GLU A 411 -22.31 4.09 -22.68
N PRO A 412 -22.77 4.99 -23.58
CA PRO A 412 -24.19 5.14 -23.83
C PRO A 412 -24.81 3.89 -24.47
N THR A 413 -24.02 3.13 -25.23
CA THR A 413 -24.45 1.89 -25.89
C THR A 413 -24.77 0.80 -24.86
N VAL A 414 -23.92 0.63 -23.82
CA VAL A 414 -24.20 -0.25 -22.66
C VAL A 414 -25.55 0.12 -22.03
N THR A 415 -25.77 1.41 -21.80
CA THR A 415 -27.01 1.90 -21.19
C THR A 415 -28.24 1.63 -22.07
N ASN A 416 -28.11 1.76 -23.38
CA ASN A 416 -29.18 1.46 -24.33
C ASN A 416 -29.45 -0.04 -24.41
N ILE A 417 -28.42 -0.89 -24.45
CA ILE A 417 -28.57 -2.36 -24.44
C ILE A 417 -29.27 -2.80 -23.16
N LEU A 418 -28.88 -2.28 -22.00
CA LEU A 418 -29.55 -2.59 -20.72
C LEU A 418 -31.06 -2.28 -20.80
N LYS A 419 -31.43 -1.13 -21.37
CA LYS A 419 -32.84 -0.75 -21.58
C LYS A 419 -33.55 -1.65 -22.59
N THR A 420 -32.89 -2.00 -23.70
CA THR A 420 -33.46 -2.92 -24.70
C THR A 420 -33.69 -4.30 -24.10
N MET A 421 -32.74 -4.82 -23.31
CA MET A 421 -32.86 -6.12 -22.66
C MET A 421 -33.95 -6.16 -21.57
N ASP A 422 -34.44 -5.02 -21.09
CA ASP A 422 -35.61 -4.93 -20.20
C ASP A 422 -36.96 -5.01 -20.91
N ALA A 423 -36.99 -4.94 -22.25
CA ALA A 423 -38.23 -5.12 -23.02
C ALA A 423 -38.73 -6.58 -22.98
N ASP A 424 -40.03 -6.79 -23.19
CA ASP A 424 -40.64 -8.12 -23.26
C ASP A 424 -40.25 -8.83 -24.58
N HIS A 425 -39.23 -9.69 -24.51
CA HIS A 425 -38.64 -10.39 -25.66
C HIS A 425 -39.46 -11.56 -26.19
N SER A 426 -40.59 -11.87 -25.57
CA SER A 426 -41.51 -12.93 -26.04
C SER A 426 -42.05 -12.70 -27.45
N LYS A 427 -41.93 -11.47 -27.99
CA LYS A 427 -42.51 -11.05 -29.27
C LYS A 427 -41.53 -10.90 -30.44
N SER A 428 -40.21 -10.84 -30.21
CA SER A 428 -39.21 -10.64 -31.29
C SER A 428 -37.78 -11.14 -30.94
N PRO A 429 -37.57 -12.46 -30.78
CA PRO A 429 -36.26 -13.02 -30.43
C PRO A 429 -35.17 -12.79 -31.51
N GLU A 430 -35.54 -12.63 -32.78
CA GLU A 430 -34.61 -12.42 -33.89
C GLU A 430 -33.92 -11.04 -33.82
N GLY A 431 -34.62 -10.01 -33.35
CA GLY A 431 -34.05 -8.67 -33.18
C GLY A 431 -32.96 -8.65 -32.10
N LEU A 432 -33.19 -9.36 -30.99
CA LEU A 432 -32.22 -9.51 -29.92
C LEU A 432 -30.99 -10.30 -30.38
N LEU A 433 -31.21 -11.37 -31.15
CA LEU A 433 -30.12 -12.16 -31.73
C LEU A 433 -29.23 -11.30 -32.65
N GLY A 434 -29.84 -10.42 -33.46
CA GLY A 434 -29.09 -9.48 -34.30
C GLY A 434 -28.18 -8.54 -33.48
N VAL A 435 -28.70 -7.97 -32.39
CA VAL A 435 -27.91 -7.11 -31.48
C VAL A 435 -26.73 -7.87 -30.88
N LEU A 436 -26.96 -9.07 -30.36
CA LEU A 436 -25.89 -9.89 -29.76
C LEU A 436 -24.87 -10.36 -30.80
N GLY A 437 -25.32 -10.70 -32.01
CA GLY A 437 -24.44 -11.03 -33.13
C GLY A 437 -23.50 -9.88 -33.48
N HIS A 438 -23.99 -8.64 -33.50
CA HIS A 438 -23.14 -7.46 -33.71
C HIS A 438 -22.11 -7.26 -32.58
N MET A 439 -22.49 -7.53 -31.33
CA MET A 439 -21.58 -7.43 -30.18
C MET A 439 -20.43 -8.43 -30.24
N LEU A 440 -20.65 -9.62 -30.80
CA LEU A 440 -19.60 -10.64 -30.99
C LEU A 440 -18.62 -10.31 -32.12
N SER A 441 -18.88 -9.26 -32.91
CA SER A 441 -17.98 -8.88 -34.00
C SER A 441 -16.79 -8.05 -33.50
N GLY A 442 -15.57 -8.52 -33.78
CA GLY A 442 -14.33 -7.82 -33.44
C GLY A 442 -14.16 -7.59 -31.94
N LYS A 443 -13.66 -6.40 -31.55
CA LYS A 443 -13.47 -5.98 -30.14
C LYS A 443 -14.72 -5.32 -29.52
N SER A 444 -15.89 -5.44 -30.14
CA SER A 444 -17.08 -4.69 -29.70
C SER A 444 -17.54 -5.11 -28.30
N LEU A 445 -17.51 -6.42 -28.00
CA LEU A 445 -17.86 -6.91 -26.66
C LEU A 445 -16.90 -6.37 -25.60
N ASP A 446 -15.58 -6.46 -25.83
CA ASP A 446 -14.58 -5.99 -24.86
C ASP A 446 -14.70 -4.50 -24.56
N LEU A 447 -15.00 -3.68 -25.58
CA LEU A 447 -15.26 -2.25 -25.42
C LEU A 447 -16.47 -1.98 -24.52
N LEU A 448 -17.57 -2.72 -24.73
CA LEU A 448 -18.78 -2.61 -23.93
C LEU A 448 -18.54 -3.06 -22.49
N LEU A 449 -17.83 -4.18 -22.30
CA LEU A 449 -17.51 -4.69 -20.97
C LEU A 449 -16.58 -3.75 -20.20
N ALA A 450 -15.54 -3.20 -20.84
CA ALA A 450 -14.66 -2.23 -20.21
C ALA A 450 -15.41 -0.95 -19.78
N ALA A 451 -16.29 -0.43 -20.65
CA ALA A 451 -17.13 0.72 -20.31
C ALA A 451 -18.13 0.40 -19.19
N ALA A 452 -18.76 -0.78 -19.22
CA ALA A 452 -19.67 -1.22 -18.16
C ALA A 452 -18.95 -1.42 -16.82
N ALA A 453 -17.73 -1.94 -16.83
CA ALA A 453 -16.88 -2.13 -15.65
C ALA A 453 -16.53 -0.77 -15.01
N ALA A 454 -15.99 0.16 -15.80
CA ALA A 454 -15.57 1.48 -15.32
C ALA A 454 -16.73 2.35 -14.80
N THR A 455 -17.96 2.08 -15.25
CA THR A 455 -19.17 2.84 -14.85
C THR A 455 -20.04 2.12 -13.82
N GLY A 456 -19.57 1.00 -13.24
CA GLY A 456 -20.31 0.24 -12.23
C GLY A 456 -21.57 -0.47 -12.76
N LYS A 457 -21.74 -0.59 -14.08
CA LYS A 457 -22.90 -1.22 -14.73
C LYS A 457 -22.67 -2.68 -15.10
N LEU A 458 -21.46 -3.21 -14.92
CA LEU A 458 -21.09 -4.56 -15.36
C LEU A 458 -21.93 -5.67 -14.72
N LYS A 459 -22.17 -5.62 -13.40
CA LYS A 459 -23.03 -6.61 -12.70
C LYS A 459 -24.44 -6.63 -13.30
N SER A 460 -25.04 -5.45 -13.50
CA SER A 460 -26.35 -5.32 -14.14
C SER A 460 -26.35 -5.84 -15.57
N PHE A 461 -25.26 -5.61 -16.32
CA PHE A 461 -25.08 -6.07 -17.69
C PHE A 461 -24.99 -7.59 -17.77
N ALA A 462 -24.14 -8.21 -16.93
CA ALA A 462 -24.03 -9.66 -16.81
C ALA A 462 -25.36 -10.29 -16.39
N TRP A 463 -26.06 -9.68 -15.45
CA TRP A 463 -27.37 -10.17 -15.00
C TRP A 463 -28.42 -10.23 -16.12
N LYS A 464 -28.39 -9.30 -17.09
CA LYS A 464 -29.29 -9.38 -18.24
C LYS A 464 -28.99 -10.61 -19.11
N PHE A 465 -27.72 -10.99 -19.28
CA PHE A 465 -27.37 -12.23 -19.99
C PHE A 465 -27.82 -13.47 -19.23
N ILE A 466 -27.71 -13.48 -17.89
CA ILE A 466 -28.23 -14.60 -17.07
C ILE A 466 -29.74 -14.76 -17.28
N LYS A 467 -30.49 -13.66 -17.21
CA LYS A 467 -31.94 -13.69 -17.48
C LYS A 467 -32.27 -14.20 -18.88
N LEU A 468 -31.50 -13.79 -19.89
CA LEU A 468 -31.68 -14.27 -21.26
C LEU A 468 -31.37 -15.77 -21.40
N ASN A 469 -30.32 -16.22 -20.72
CA ASN A 469 -29.93 -17.63 -20.68
C ASN A 469 -31.00 -18.49 -19.99
N GLU A 470 -31.60 -18.00 -18.90
CA GLU A 470 -32.74 -18.66 -18.25
C GLU A 470 -33.99 -18.68 -19.13
N PHE A 471 -34.32 -17.55 -19.75
CA PHE A 471 -35.49 -17.45 -20.63
C PHE A 471 -35.44 -18.47 -21.78
N THR A 472 -34.26 -18.67 -22.38
CA THR A 472 -34.07 -19.59 -23.50
C THR A 472 -34.14 -21.08 -23.13
N LYS A 473 -34.12 -21.42 -21.83
CA LYS A 473 -34.35 -22.80 -21.34
C LYS A 473 -35.83 -23.20 -21.35
N HIS A 474 -36.76 -22.25 -21.26
CA HIS A 474 -38.19 -22.57 -21.21
C HIS A 474 -38.70 -22.97 -22.60
N ILE A 475 -38.99 -24.27 -22.77
CA ILE A 475 -39.60 -24.79 -23.99
C ILE A 475 -41.11 -24.49 -23.99
N SER A 476 -41.50 -23.31 -24.47
CA SER A 476 -42.89 -23.10 -24.90
C SER A 476 -43.18 -23.95 -26.16
N THR A 477 -44.45 -24.36 -26.35
CA THR A 477 -44.97 -25.00 -27.57
C THR A 477 -44.70 -24.11 -28.78
N GLU A 478 -43.54 -24.27 -29.38
CA GLU A 478 -43.00 -23.37 -30.40
C GLU A 478 -43.07 -23.97 -31.80
N ASN A 479 -43.21 -23.08 -32.78
CA ASN A 479 -43.16 -23.36 -34.20
C ASN A 479 -41.71 -23.77 -34.57
N SER A 480 -41.52 -24.66 -35.54
CA SER A 480 -40.18 -25.21 -35.90
C SER A 480 -39.11 -24.18 -36.30
N LYS A 481 -39.49 -22.92 -36.56
CA LYS A 481 -38.57 -21.83 -36.95
C LYS A 481 -37.97 -21.04 -35.77
N SER A 482 -38.59 -21.02 -34.58
CA SER A 482 -38.08 -20.25 -33.42
C SER A 482 -37.07 -21.03 -32.59
N ALA A 483 -37.12 -22.37 -32.63
CA ALA A 483 -36.18 -23.25 -31.93
C ALA A 483 -34.69 -22.95 -32.20
N PRO A 484 -34.22 -22.80 -33.47
CA PRO A 484 -32.80 -22.50 -33.73
C PRO A 484 -32.38 -21.11 -33.26
N VAL A 485 -33.27 -20.11 -33.31
CA VAL A 485 -33.00 -18.75 -32.82
C VAL A 485 -32.77 -18.77 -31.31
N ARG A 486 -33.60 -19.49 -30.56
CA ARG A 486 -33.43 -19.64 -29.11
C ARG A 486 -32.15 -20.38 -28.72
N ALA A 487 -31.82 -21.46 -29.42
CA ALA A 487 -30.59 -22.20 -29.16
C ALA A 487 -29.36 -21.30 -29.33
N LEU A 488 -29.34 -20.50 -30.40
CA LEU A 488 -28.24 -19.57 -30.64
C LEU A 488 -28.20 -18.43 -29.61
N LEU A 489 -29.36 -17.92 -29.15
CA LEU A 489 -29.43 -16.94 -28.06
C LEU A 489 -28.87 -17.52 -26.74
N PHE A 490 -29.18 -18.79 -26.43
CA PHE A 490 -28.61 -19.48 -25.29
C PHE A 490 -27.09 -19.56 -25.40
N ASP A 491 -26.58 -20.09 -26.52
CA ASP A 491 -25.14 -20.28 -26.75
C ASP A 491 -24.36 -18.95 -26.67
N ILE A 492 -24.85 -17.90 -27.33
CA ILE A 492 -24.19 -16.60 -27.33
C ILE A 492 -24.19 -15.99 -25.92
N SER A 493 -25.34 -15.98 -25.24
CA SER A 493 -25.42 -15.42 -23.88
C SER A 493 -24.54 -16.20 -22.89
N PHE A 494 -24.48 -17.53 -23.03
CA PHE A 494 -23.64 -18.40 -22.24
C PHE A 494 -22.15 -18.11 -22.45
N LEU A 495 -21.70 -18.00 -23.69
CA LEU A 495 -20.31 -17.68 -24.03
C LEU A 495 -19.92 -16.27 -23.58
N MET A 496 -20.82 -15.29 -23.71
CA MET A 496 -20.59 -13.94 -23.19
C MET A 496 -20.42 -13.94 -21.67
N LEU A 497 -21.24 -14.70 -20.94
CA LEU A 497 -21.11 -14.84 -19.49
C LEU A 497 -19.79 -15.51 -19.09
N CYS A 498 -19.35 -16.54 -19.83
CA CYS A 498 -18.03 -17.14 -19.63
C CYS A 498 -16.91 -16.12 -19.81
N HIS A 499 -16.98 -15.33 -20.87
CA HIS A 499 -16.00 -14.28 -21.15
C HIS A 499 -15.95 -13.21 -20.06
N VAL A 500 -17.12 -12.79 -19.55
CA VAL A 500 -17.20 -11.84 -18.42
C VAL A 500 -16.51 -12.41 -17.18
N ALA A 501 -16.83 -13.65 -16.80
CA ALA A 501 -16.24 -14.29 -15.62
C ALA A 501 -14.72 -14.47 -15.75
N GLN A 502 -14.23 -14.87 -16.93
CA GLN A 502 -12.79 -15.04 -17.18
C GLN A 502 -12.03 -13.71 -17.21
N THR A 503 -12.67 -12.63 -17.64
CA THR A 503 -12.00 -11.32 -17.82
C THR A 503 -12.04 -10.44 -16.57
N TYR A 504 -13.12 -10.53 -15.80
CA TYR A 504 -13.42 -9.63 -14.68
C TYR A 504 -13.67 -10.34 -13.35
N GLY A 505 -13.58 -11.67 -13.30
CA GLY A 505 -13.83 -12.46 -12.10
C GLY A 505 -15.29 -12.93 -11.95
N SER A 506 -15.46 -14.02 -11.22
CA SER A 506 -16.77 -14.66 -11.00
C SER A 506 -17.65 -13.89 -10.02
N GLU A 507 -17.07 -13.05 -9.17
CA GLU A 507 -17.78 -12.15 -8.24
C GLU A 507 -18.65 -11.11 -8.95
N VAL A 508 -18.41 -10.87 -10.24
CA VAL A 508 -19.29 -10.03 -11.08
C VAL A 508 -20.60 -10.75 -11.41
N ILE A 509 -20.58 -12.07 -11.48
CA ILE A 509 -21.73 -12.93 -11.79
C ILE A 509 -22.48 -13.31 -10.51
N LEU A 510 -21.75 -13.68 -9.46
CA LEU A 510 -22.30 -14.08 -8.17
C LEU A 510 -22.94 -12.87 -7.47
N SER A 511 -24.15 -13.02 -6.93
CA SER A 511 -24.80 -11.95 -6.16
C SER A 511 -24.98 -12.35 -4.71
N GLU A 512 -24.60 -11.47 -3.78
CA GLU A 512 -24.65 -11.72 -2.34
C GLU A 512 -26.06 -11.71 -1.74
N SER A 513 -27.07 -11.22 -2.46
CA SER A 513 -28.43 -11.00 -1.94
C SER A 513 -29.51 -11.61 -2.83
N ARG A 514 -29.78 -12.91 -2.70
CA ARG A 514 -30.94 -13.54 -3.36
C ARG A 514 -31.73 -14.45 -2.43
N PRO A 515 -33.08 -14.44 -2.53
CA PRO A 515 -33.93 -15.43 -1.88
C PRO A 515 -33.65 -16.82 -2.49
N ALA A 516 -33.68 -17.85 -1.64
CA ALA A 516 -33.16 -19.19 -1.90
C ALA A 516 -33.88 -20.00 -3.00
N ASP A 517 -34.93 -19.48 -3.63
CA ASP A 517 -35.85 -20.34 -4.38
C ASP A 517 -35.39 -20.71 -5.79
N GLU A 518 -34.56 -19.92 -6.50
CA GLU A 518 -34.01 -20.36 -7.80
C GLU A 518 -32.61 -19.78 -8.08
N VAL A 519 -31.57 -20.62 -7.96
CA VAL A 519 -30.22 -20.29 -8.42
C VAL A 519 -30.17 -20.48 -9.94
N PRO A 520 -29.74 -19.47 -10.74
CA PRO A 520 -29.63 -19.61 -12.19
C PRO A 520 -28.74 -20.79 -12.59
N PHE A 521 -29.06 -21.41 -13.72
CA PHE A 521 -28.28 -22.48 -14.34
C PHE A 521 -26.84 -22.05 -14.57
N PHE A 522 -26.61 -20.87 -15.15
CA PHE A 522 -25.24 -20.42 -15.43
C PHE A 522 -24.40 -20.33 -14.16
N GLU A 523 -24.98 -19.82 -13.07
CA GLU A 523 -24.29 -19.71 -11.78
C GLU A 523 -23.95 -21.09 -11.20
N THR A 524 -24.91 -22.01 -11.24
CA THR A 524 -24.70 -23.40 -10.81
C THR A 524 -23.63 -24.09 -11.67
N TRP A 525 -23.70 -23.91 -12.99
CA TRP A 525 -22.74 -24.46 -13.93
C TRP A 525 -21.34 -23.87 -13.72
N MET A 526 -21.22 -22.56 -13.53
CA MET A 526 -19.95 -21.87 -13.31
C MET A 526 -19.27 -22.39 -12.05
N LEU A 527 -19.99 -22.48 -10.92
CA LEU A 527 -19.45 -22.96 -9.65
C LEU A 527 -19.01 -24.43 -9.69
N THR A 528 -19.57 -25.23 -10.60
CA THR A 528 -19.30 -26.67 -10.69
C THR A 528 -18.36 -27.04 -11.83
N CYS A 529 -18.32 -26.25 -12.91
CA CYS A 529 -17.66 -26.60 -14.16
C CYS A 529 -16.60 -25.58 -14.62
N MET A 530 -16.65 -24.31 -14.20
CA MET A 530 -15.71 -23.30 -14.69
C MET A 530 -14.41 -23.32 -13.88
N PRO A 531 -13.25 -23.55 -14.51
CA PRO A 531 -11.97 -23.46 -13.81
C PRO A 531 -11.67 -22.00 -13.47
N GLU A 532 -11.42 -21.72 -12.19
CA GLU A 532 -10.98 -20.42 -11.70
C GLU A 532 -9.57 -20.55 -11.09
N GLU A 533 -8.77 -19.51 -11.22
CA GLU A 533 -7.41 -19.48 -10.68
C GLU A 533 -7.46 -19.61 -9.14
N GLY A 534 -6.86 -20.69 -8.62
CA GLY A 534 -6.89 -21.01 -7.19
C GLY A 534 -8.07 -21.86 -6.70
N LYS A 535 -9.06 -22.19 -7.56
CA LYS A 535 -10.14 -23.14 -7.22
C LYS A 535 -9.93 -24.49 -7.91
N ILE A 536 -9.95 -25.58 -7.13
CA ILE A 536 -9.88 -26.95 -7.64
C ILE A 536 -11.32 -27.46 -7.82
N LEU A 537 -11.69 -27.80 -9.06
CA LEU A 537 -12.98 -28.44 -9.34
C LEU A 537 -12.97 -29.89 -8.87
N ASN A 538 -14.10 -30.36 -8.30
CA ASN A 538 -14.28 -31.75 -7.93
C ASN A 538 -14.66 -32.58 -9.18
N PRO A 539 -13.79 -33.46 -9.69
CA PRO A 539 -14.08 -34.27 -10.87
C PRO A 539 -15.22 -35.28 -10.64
N ASP A 540 -15.54 -35.61 -9.38
CA ASP A 540 -16.62 -36.54 -9.02
C ASP A 540 -17.98 -35.84 -8.82
N HIS A 541 -18.08 -34.54 -9.11
CA HIS A 541 -19.34 -33.81 -8.92
C HIS A 541 -20.46 -34.40 -9.81
N PRO A 542 -21.70 -34.61 -9.27
CA PRO A 542 -22.80 -35.25 -10.01
C PRO A 542 -23.14 -34.62 -11.36
N CYS A 543 -22.84 -33.33 -11.57
CA CYS A 543 -23.05 -32.64 -12.85
C CYS A 543 -22.20 -33.20 -14.00
N PHE A 544 -21.08 -33.88 -13.71
CA PHE A 544 -20.24 -34.54 -14.71
C PHE A 544 -20.64 -35.99 -14.98
N ARG A 545 -21.63 -36.52 -14.24
CA ARG A 545 -22.20 -37.84 -14.52
C ARG A 545 -23.34 -37.68 -15.51
N PRO A 546 -23.21 -38.14 -16.76
CA PRO A 546 -24.32 -38.09 -17.71
C PRO A 546 -25.50 -38.88 -17.16
N ASP A 547 -26.69 -38.28 -17.20
CA ASP A 547 -27.94 -38.98 -16.92
C ASP A 547 -28.20 -39.94 -18.09
N SER A 548 -27.89 -41.22 -17.88
CA SER A 548 -28.00 -42.26 -18.91
C SER A 548 -29.39 -42.33 -19.52
N THR A 549 -30.43 -41.96 -18.77
CA THR A 549 -31.82 -41.99 -19.25
C THR A 549 -32.16 -40.87 -20.24
N LYS A 550 -31.45 -39.74 -20.21
CA LYS A 550 -31.62 -38.64 -21.16
C LYS A 550 -30.75 -38.78 -22.41
N VAL A 551 -29.56 -39.35 -22.26
CA VAL A 551 -28.63 -39.59 -23.38
C VAL A 551 -29.17 -40.65 -24.34
N GLU A 552 -29.90 -41.65 -23.83
CA GLU A 552 -30.57 -42.67 -24.67
C GLU A 552 -31.82 -42.15 -25.42
N SER A 553 -32.28 -40.93 -25.11
CA SER A 553 -33.50 -40.32 -25.68
C SER A 553 -33.24 -39.23 -26.73
N LEU A 554 -31.97 -38.89 -26.97
CA LEU A 554 -31.47 -38.02 -28.05
C LEU A 554 -30.95 -38.88 -29.21
#